data_AF-G6AFZ4-F1
#
_entry.id   AF-G6AFZ4-F1
#
_cell.length_a   1.000
_cell.length_b   1.000
_cell.length_c   1.000
_cell.angle_alpha   90.00
_cell.angle_beta   90.00
_cell.angle_gamma   90.00
#
_symmetry.space_group_name_H-M   'P 1'
#
loop_
_entity.id
_entity.type
_entity.pdbx_description
1 polymer ?
#
loop_
_entity_poly.entity_id
_entity_poly.type
_entity_poly.pdbx_seq_one_letter_code
_entity_poly.pdbx_strand_id
1 'polypeptide(L)'
;MIIKCPECGHQVSDKAPVCPSCGVEIAGHLIKCSNCGELYLKEEGMCPNCHHTETGHHDMGSASQEEPMQTPVEPTDSTEEQIPMEVVMTEPTDNEEAPQKENEDEEETVDADFIMDDNADEEVIAAAERVVKKHDDDEKQKQQKRSHSSLAISLLIAIITAGILLFLYNQGVNKNRTNEEQDAYAQAIGSNEPTVLQDYLENNPDAPKTHRDSISARLNSLQNDTQEWTSMMTSNSKEAYQEYLSKHPNTPHRKELLAKIDEIDWAAAVAKGSEDAFLGYKAQHPNGAHSKEADEKLKVLLVHTATEGDKSKAVSVLRQLLQGMNSKSSDKIAGAVASQLNFLGAGGATAKDIQKYMKDKLYQADVKTINWHLGSPAEVTKEGDNDEELKVKVPATLDIDRQGGKSKRNYVISATIKGNRITQINWR
;
A
#
# COMPACT_ATOMS: atom_id res chain seq x y z
N MET A 1 39.73 -32.23 4.30
CA MET A 1 39.73 -32.81 2.95
C MET A 1 40.49 -31.87 2.02
N ILE A 2 41.27 -32.39 1.06
CA ILE A 2 41.84 -31.54 0.01
C ILE A 2 40.75 -31.35 -1.05
N ILE A 3 40.36 -30.10 -1.28
CA ILE A 3 39.40 -29.69 -2.29
C ILE A 3 40.09 -28.90 -3.40
N LYS A 4 39.43 -28.78 -4.55
CA LYS A 4 39.82 -27.78 -5.55
C LYS A 4 39.10 -26.48 -5.22
N CYS A 5 39.84 -25.39 -5.10
CA CYS A 5 39.27 -24.07 -4.90
C CYS A 5 38.28 -23.76 -6.05
N PRO A 6 37.01 -23.41 -5.76
CA PRO A 6 36.01 -23.13 -6.79
C PRO A 6 36.38 -21.92 -7.66
N GLU A 7 37.18 -20.98 -7.12
CA GLU A 7 37.67 -19.82 -7.86
C GLU A 7 38.84 -20.15 -8.80
N CYS A 8 39.93 -20.72 -8.29
CA CYS A 8 41.16 -20.89 -9.10
C CYS A 8 41.52 -22.34 -9.44
N GLY A 9 40.79 -23.32 -8.92
CA GLY A 9 41.07 -24.75 -9.11
C GLY A 9 42.29 -25.29 -8.37
N HIS A 10 42.99 -24.46 -7.59
CA HIS A 10 44.14 -24.89 -6.77
C HIS A 10 43.71 -25.91 -5.71
N GLN A 11 44.53 -26.93 -5.50
CA GLN A 11 44.29 -27.90 -4.44
C GLN A 11 44.60 -27.26 -3.09
N VAL A 12 43.58 -27.08 -2.27
CA VAL A 12 43.66 -26.43 -0.96
C VAL A 12 42.88 -27.25 0.06
N SER A 13 43.25 -27.20 1.34
CA SER A 13 42.42 -27.82 2.37
C SER A 13 41.12 -27.05 2.51
N ASP A 14 40.01 -27.78 2.66
CA ASP A 14 38.69 -27.27 3.08
C ASP A 14 38.68 -26.48 4.39
N LYS A 15 39.73 -26.60 5.22
CA LYS A 15 39.92 -25.88 6.49
C LYS A 15 40.86 -24.68 6.37
N ALA A 16 41.42 -24.41 5.20
CA ALA A 16 42.28 -23.23 5.02
C ALA A 16 41.44 -21.96 5.16
N PRO A 17 41.87 -20.93 5.92
CA PRO A 17 41.14 -19.67 6.00
C PRO A 17 40.95 -19.04 4.62
N VAL A 18 42.02 -19.02 3.82
CA VAL A 18 42.06 -18.48 2.47
C VAL A 18 42.79 -19.41 1.52
N CYS A 19 42.39 -19.40 0.25
CA CYS A 19 43.11 -20.11 -0.80
C CYS A 19 44.48 -19.46 -1.04
N PRO A 20 45.60 -20.21 -0.97
CA PRO A 20 46.93 -19.64 -1.15
C PRO A 20 47.22 -19.18 -2.59
N SER A 21 46.40 -19.57 -3.56
CA SER A 21 46.57 -19.17 -4.96
C SER A 21 45.73 -17.94 -5.35
N CYS A 22 44.46 -17.87 -4.93
CA CYS A 22 43.55 -16.77 -5.33
C CYS A 22 43.06 -15.89 -4.19
N GLY A 23 43.37 -16.22 -2.94
CA GLY A 23 42.98 -15.42 -1.78
C GLY A 23 41.50 -15.52 -1.38
N VAL A 24 40.69 -16.31 -2.08
CA VAL A 24 39.27 -16.50 -1.71
C VAL A 24 39.15 -17.18 -0.35
N GLU A 25 38.19 -16.76 0.46
CA GLU A 25 37.89 -17.37 1.75
C GLU A 25 37.29 -18.77 1.54
N ILE A 26 37.85 -19.76 2.22
CA ILE A 26 37.51 -21.18 2.05
C ILE A 26 36.78 -21.67 3.31
N ALA A 27 37.37 -21.46 4.49
CA ALA A 27 36.78 -21.88 5.75
C ALA A 27 35.46 -21.13 6.04
N GLY A 28 34.34 -21.85 6.08
CA GLY A 28 33.01 -21.30 6.41
C GLY A 28 32.22 -20.70 5.24
N HIS A 29 32.83 -20.55 4.06
CA HIS A 29 32.22 -19.90 2.88
C HIS A 29 31.89 -20.88 1.74
N LEU A 30 32.13 -22.18 1.93
CA LEU A 30 31.87 -23.23 0.94
C LEU A 30 30.58 -24.01 1.26
N ILE A 31 29.73 -24.14 0.24
CA ILE A 31 28.51 -24.96 0.26
C ILE A 31 28.69 -26.12 -0.71
N LYS A 32 28.30 -27.32 -0.28
CA LYS A 32 28.19 -28.49 -1.16
C LYS A 32 26.75 -28.61 -1.64
N CYS A 33 26.55 -28.58 -2.95
CA CYS A 33 25.22 -28.70 -3.52
C CYS A 33 24.62 -30.10 -3.25
N SER A 34 23.41 -30.14 -2.71
CA SER A 34 22.60 -31.33 -2.45
C SER A 34 22.15 -32.04 -3.72
N ASN A 35 22.04 -31.32 -4.84
CA ASN A 35 21.60 -31.86 -6.13
C ASN A 35 22.74 -32.46 -6.96
N CYS A 36 23.87 -31.75 -7.14
CA CYS A 36 24.97 -32.23 -8.00
C CYS A 36 26.30 -32.52 -7.26
N GLY A 37 26.39 -32.24 -5.97
CA GLY A 37 27.58 -32.49 -5.16
C GLY A 37 28.75 -31.52 -5.38
N GLU A 38 28.60 -30.52 -6.26
CA GLU A 38 29.63 -29.51 -6.55
C GLU A 38 29.80 -28.54 -5.38
N LEU A 39 31.04 -28.14 -5.10
CA LEU A 39 31.39 -27.16 -4.08
C LEU A 39 31.38 -25.76 -4.68
N TYR A 40 30.68 -24.83 -4.06
CA TYR A 40 30.53 -23.45 -4.52
C TYR A 40 30.49 -22.47 -3.35
N LEU A 41 30.59 -21.15 -3.60
CA LEU A 41 30.64 -20.16 -2.52
C LEU A 41 29.24 -19.77 -2.05
N LYS A 42 29.09 -19.53 -0.74
CA LYS A 42 27.82 -19.08 -0.13
C LYS A 42 27.30 -17.78 -0.75
N GLU A 43 28.19 -16.90 -1.18
CA GLU A 43 27.90 -15.62 -1.84
C GLU A 43 27.19 -15.78 -3.20
N GLU A 44 27.29 -16.95 -3.84
CA GLU A 44 26.68 -17.19 -5.15
C GLU A 44 25.18 -17.48 -5.06
N GLY A 45 24.63 -17.78 -3.87
CA GLY A 45 23.20 -18.02 -3.61
C GLY A 45 22.57 -19.25 -4.29
N MET A 46 23.17 -19.73 -5.38
CA MET A 46 22.72 -20.81 -6.25
C MET A 46 23.90 -21.64 -6.74
N CYS A 47 23.74 -22.96 -6.85
CA CYS A 47 24.82 -23.82 -7.35
C CYS A 47 25.13 -23.51 -8.84
N PRO A 48 26.39 -23.18 -9.20
CA PRO A 48 26.76 -22.80 -10.57
C PRO A 48 26.71 -23.96 -11.59
N ASN A 49 26.64 -25.21 -11.11
CA ASN A 49 26.60 -26.39 -11.98
C ASN A 49 25.16 -26.82 -12.31
N CYS A 50 24.24 -26.81 -11.33
CA CYS A 50 22.88 -27.32 -11.52
C CYS A 50 21.75 -26.31 -11.21
N HIS A 51 22.11 -25.08 -10.81
CA HIS A 51 21.17 -23.99 -10.44
C HIS A 51 20.21 -24.31 -9.29
N HIS A 52 20.52 -25.30 -8.46
CA HIS A 52 19.75 -25.58 -7.26
C HIS A 52 20.06 -24.54 -6.16
N THR A 53 19.02 -24.01 -5.54
CA THR A 53 19.10 -23.16 -4.34
C THR A 53 18.98 -24.03 -3.10
N GLU A 54 20.00 -24.01 -2.24
CA GLU A 54 19.93 -24.67 -0.94
C GLU A 54 19.04 -23.87 0.02
N THR A 55 17.84 -24.38 0.32
CA THR A 55 16.95 -23.81 1.33
C THR A 55 17.37 -24.29 2.72
N GLY A 56 18.23 -23.56 3.44
CA GLY A 56 18.52 -23.93 4.83
C GLY A 56 19.75 -23.36 5.55
N HIS A 57 20.26 -22.17 5.21
CA HIS A 57 21.25 -21.49 6.07
C HIS A 57 20.74 -20.12 6.49
N HIS A 58 19.95 -20.11 7.57
CA HIS A 58 19.69 -18.91 8.35
C HIS A 58 21.01 -18.29 8.81
N ASP A 59 21.06 -16.98 8.61
CA ASP A 59 22.04 -16.06 9.15
C ASP A 59 22.09 -16.19 10.68
N MET A 60 23.25 -16.55 11.22
CA MET A 60 23.55 -16.52 12.64
C MET A 60 25.01 -16.09 12.79
N GLY A 61 25.23 -14.84 13.19
CA GLY A 61 26.52 -14.46 13.77
C GLY A 61 26.99 -13.01 13.60
N SER A 62 26.30 -12.04 14.21
CA SER A 62 26.98 -10.92 14.88
C SER A 62 26.12 -10.34 15.98
N ALA A 63 26.25 -10.93 17.17
CA ALA A 63 25.99 -10.24 18.42
C ALA A 63 26.84 -10.92 19.50
N SER A 64 27.92 -10.25 19.89
CA SER A 64 28.70 -10.57 21.07
C SER A 64 27.80 -10.45 22.30
N GLN A 65 27.70 -11.50 23.11
CA GLN A 65 27.44 -11.36 24.54
C GLN A 65 27.87 -12.62 25.30
N GLU A 66 28.40 -12.34 26.48
CA GLU A 66 29.21 -13.18 27.35
C GLU A 66 28.44 -14.37 27.95
N GLU A 67 29.16 -15.47 28.21
CA GLU A 67 28.66 -16.58 29.05
C GLU A 67 28.34 -16.10 30.48
N PRO A 68 27.46 -16.83 31.20
CA PRO A 68 28.05 -17.80 32.13
C PRO A 68 27.31 -19.15 32.21
N MET A 69 28.14 -20.18 32.41
CA MET A 69 27.91 -21.52 32.99
C MET A 69 26.55 -21.81 33.63
N GLN A 70 25.96 -22.97 33.29
CA GLN A 70 25.62 -24.02 34.26
C GLN A 70 25.29 -25.39 33.61
N THR A 71 25.39 -26.41 34.47
CA THR A 71 25.64 -27.85 34.33
C THR A 71 24.61 -28.75 33.62
N PRO A 72 25.01 -29.98 33.22
CA PRO A 72 24.21 -30.92 32.41
C PRO A 72 23.30 -31.83 33.25
N VAL A 73 22.10 -32.12 32.75
CA VAL A 73 21.27 -33.26 33.19
C VAL A 73 20.61 -33.92 31.96
N GLU A 74 20.74 -35.24 31.92
CA GLU A 74 20.30 -36.22 30.92
C GLU A 74 18.76 -36.48 30.92
N PRO A 75 18.24 -37.30 29.97
CA PRO A 75 16.89 -37.20 29.42
C PRO A 75 15.88 -38.22 29.98
N THR A 76 14.59 -37.91 29.81
CA THR A 76 13.44 -38.84 29.87
C THR A 76 12.43 -38.36 28.83
N ASP A 77 12.25 -39.04 27.71
CA ASP A 77 11.40 -40.22 27.48
C ASP A 77 9.91 -39.87 27.27
N SER A 78 9.41 -40.27 26.08
CA SER A 78 8.02 -40.51 25.65
C SER A 78 7.00 -39.37 25.80
N THR A 79 6.21 -38.98 24.79
CA THR A 79 5.30 -39.87 24.07
C THR A 79 4.76 -39.19 22.80
N GLU A 80 4.62 -40.04 21.80
CA GLU A 80 3.94 -40.01 20.52
C GLU A 80 2.50 -39.44 20.54
N GLU A 81 2.14 -38.60 19.57
CA GLU A 81 0.83 -38.65 18.89
C GLU A 81 0.92 -37.94 17.52
N GLN A 82 1.18 -38.74 16.48
CA GLN A 82 0.61 -38.55 15.14
C GLN A 82 -0.84 -39.11 15.23
N ILE A 83 -1.90 -38.67 14.55
CA ILE A 83 -2.20 -38.43 13.11
C ILE A 83 -3.67 -37.88 13.10
N PRO A 84 -4.40 -37.70 11.97
CA PRO A 84 -4.11 -37.16 10.63
C PRO A 84 -5.06 -36.01 10.23
N MET A 85 -4.79 -35.43 9.05
CA MET A 85 -5.73 -34.63 8.25
C MET A 85 -6.96 -35.45 7.85
N GLU A 86 -8.15 -34.84 7.85
CA GLU A 86 -9.23 -35.28 6.96
C GLU A 86 -10.06 -34.11 6.41
N VAL A 87 -10.26 -34.20 5.10
CA VAL A 87 -10.97 -33.29 4.20
C VAL A 87 -12.45 -33.65 4.24
N VAL A 88 -13.35 -32.68 4.39
CA VAL A 88 -14.77 -32.87 4.02
C VAL A 88 -15.27 -31.62 3.28
N MET A 89 -15.61 -31.85 2.01
CA MET A 89 -16.45 -31.02 1.17
C MET A 89 -17.92 -31.20 1.59
N THR A 90 -18.71 -30.12 1.59
CA THR A 90 -20.14 -30.17 1.24
C THR A 90 -20.58 -28.82 0.69
N GLU A 91 -21.14 -28.84 -0.52
CA GLU A 91 -21.95 -27.78 -1.14
C GLU A 91 -23.24 -27.51 -0.33
N PRO A 92 -23.97 -26.42 -0.63
CA PRO A 92 -25.14 -26.64 -1.51
C PRO A 92 -25.36 -25.55 -2.56
N THR A 93 -25.94 -26.03 -3.66
CA THR A 93 -26.48 -25.40 -4.87
C THR A 93 -27.69 -24.49 -4.66
N ASP A 94 -27.70 -23.41 -5.46
CA ASP A 94 -28.76 -22.81 -6.29
C ASP A 94 -30.23 -22.83 -5.82
N ASN A 95 -30.83 -21.64 -5.83
CA ASN A 95 -32.12 -21.45 -6.48
C ASN A 95 -32.25 -20.04 -7.09
N GLU A 96 -32.50 -20.01 -8.40
CA GLU A 96 -32.89 -18.86 -9.20
C GLU A 96 -34.31 -18.38 -8.82
N GLU A 97 -34.55 -17.06 -8.85
CA GLU A 97 -35.66 -16.49 -9.64
C GLU A 97 -35.59 -14.95 -9.70
N ALA A 98 -35.52 -14.46 -10.94
CA ALA A 98 -35.96 -13.14 -11.42
C ALA A 98 -36.56 -13.40 -12.82
N PRO A 99 -37.19 -12.45 -13.54
CA PRO A 99 -37.56 -11.06 -13.23
C PRO A 99 -39.00 -10.70 -13.67
N GLN A 100 -39.53 -9.52 -13.30
CA GLN A 100 -40.58 -8.86 -14.09
C GLN A 100 -40.38 -7.33 -14.20
N LYS A 101 -40.21 -6.89 -15.46
CA LYS A 101 -40.54 -5.59 -16.10
C LYS A 101 -42.06 -5.55 -16.38
N GLU A 102 -42.80 -4.48 -16.69
CA GLU A 102 -42.67 -3.05 -17.06
C GLU A 102 -44.11 -2.44 -17.14
N ASN A 103 -44.20 -1.12 -17.37
CA ASN A 103 -45.34 -0.26 -17.79
C ASN A 103 -46.02 0.52 -16.64
N GLU A 104 -45.83 1.83 -16.48
CA GLU A 104 -46.21 3.03 -17.29
C GLU A 104 -47.71 3.40 -17.23
N ASP A 105 -47.90 4.61 -16.68
CA ASP A 105 -48.90 5.68 -16.89
C ASP A 105 -50.40 5.44 -16.65
N GLU A 106 -50.98 6.25 -15.74
CA GLU A 106 -52.02 7.24 -16.07
C GLU A 106 -52.35 8.14 -14.85
N GLU A 107 -52.56 9.43 -15.14
CA GLU A 107 -52.95 10.52 -14.24
C GLU A 107 -54.38 10.33 -13.70
N GLU A 108 -54.66 10.72 -12.44
CA GLU A 108 -55.88 11.49 -12.15
C GLU A 108 -55.82 12.23 -10.80
N THR A 109 -56.24 13.47 -10.87
CA THR A 109 -56.37 14.49 -9.83
C THR A 109 -57.52 14.21 -8.86
N VAL A 110 -57.41 14.63 -7.60
CA VAL A 110 -58.57 15.10 -6.81
C VAL A 110 -58.15 16.10 -5.73
N ASP A 111 -58.53 17.36 -5.98
CA ASP A 111 -58.71 18.41 -4.98
C ASP A 111 -59.83 18.04 -4.00
N ALA A 112 -59.64 18.38 -2.72
CA ALA A 112 -60.74 18.53 -1.77
C ALA A 112 -60.40 19.63 -0.75
N ASP A 113 -60.82 20.85 -1.11
CA ASP A 113 -61.03 21.97 -0.21
C ASP A 113 -61.89 21.55 0.98
N PHE A 114 -61.38 21.79 2.18
CA PHE A 114 -62.11 21.68 3.44
C PHE A 114 -62.62 23.08 3.83
N ILE A 115 -63.79 23.43 3.31
CA ILE A 115 -64.60 24.56 3.81
C ILE A 115 -65.50 24.01 4.91
N MET A 116 -65.28 24.41 6.16
CA MET A 116 -66.31 24.32 7.21
C MET A 116 -67.02 25.68 7.28
N ASP A 117 -68.30 25.61 6.93
CA ASP A 117 -69.25 26.70 6.84
C ASP A 117 -69.76 27.08 8.24
N ASP A 118 -69.55 28.35 8.60
CA ASP A 118 -70.20 29.05 9.71
C ASP A 118 -71.60 29.46 9.26
N ASN A 119 -72.66 28.85 9.80
CA ASN A 119 -73.95 29.53 10.06
C ASN A 119 -74.98 28.57 10.66
N ALA A 120 -75.25 28.73 11.96
CA ALA A 120 -76.57 28.48 12.56
C ALA A 120 -76.64 29.12 13.96
N ASP A 121 -76.53 30.45 14.00
CA ASP A 121 -77.04 31.26 15.11
C ASP A 121 -78.56 31.35 15.03
N GLU A 122 -79.31 30.34 15.49
CA GLU A 122 -80.72 30.56 15.84
C GLU A 122 -81.34 29.45 16.70
N GLU A 123 -80.76 29.03 17.84
CA GLU A 123 -81.56 28.28 18.83
C GLU A 123 -80.95 28.13 20.24
N VAL A 124 -80.48 29.22 20.87
CA VAL A 124 -80.20 29.17 22.32
C VAL A 124 -80.56 30.45 23.09
N ILE A 125 -81.54 31.20 22.59
CA ILE A 125 -82.25 32.25 23.34
C ILE A 125 -83.63 31.72 23.73
N ALA A 126 -83.70 30.67 24.57
CA ALA A 126 -85.00 30.13 25.04
C ALA A 126 -84.97 29.31 26.35
N ALA A 127 -83.86 29.25 27.10
CA ALA A 127 -83.74 28.34 28.25
C ALA A 127 -83.09 28.94 29.50
N ALA A 128 -83.31 30.23 29.78
CA ALA A 128 -82.87 30.86 31.03
C ALA A 128 -83.93 31.78 31.69
N GLU A 129 -85.23 31.57 31.43
CA GLU A 129 -86.30 32.24 32.17
C GLU A 129 -87.49 31.31 32.44
N ARG A 130 -87.40 30.44 33.46
CA ARG A 130 -88.57 29.88 34.18
C ARG A 130 -88.23 29.42 35.62
N VAL A 131 -87.91 30.36 36.51
CA VAL A 131 -88.35 30.39 37.92
C VAL A 131 -88.23 31.89 38.28
N VAL A 132 -89.28 32.71 38.30
CA VAL A 132 -90.26 32.87 39.38
C VAL A 132 -91.40 33.70 38.79
N LYS A 133 -92.63 33.20 38.88
CA LYS A 133 -93.84 33.94 38.55
C LYS A 133 -94.36 34.61 39.83
N LYS A 134 -94.75 35.89 39.67
CA LYS A 134 -95.55 36.75 40.56
C LYS A 134 -94.88 37.27 41.84
N HIS A 135 -94.76 38.59 41.92
CA HIS A 135 -95.67 39.40 42.76
C HIS A 135 -95.44 40.89 42.45
N ASP A 136 -96.50 41.58 42.01
CA ASP A 136 -96.61 43.03 42.18
C ASP A 136 -97.47 43.30 43.42
N ASP A 137 -97.06 44.38 44.09
CA ASP A 137 -97.66 45.17 45.18
C ASP A 137 -97.80 44.43 46.55
N ASP A 138 -97.31 44.93 47.68
CA ASP A 138 -97.15 46.32 48.11
C ASP A 138 -96.31 46.44 49.43
N GLU A 139 -95.85 47.67 49.72
CA GLU A 139 -95.37 48.24 51.01
C GLU A 139 -93.93 48.05 51.59
N LYS A 140 -93.22 49.20 51.59
CA LYS A 140 -92.47 49.87 52.69
C LYS A 140 -91.02 49.47 53.08
N GLN A 141 -90.12 50.39 52.70
CA GLN A 141 -88.97 50.98 53.44
C GLN A 141 -88.27 50.21 54.59
N LYS A 142 -86.95 49.95 54.46
CA LYS A 142 -85.88 50.52 55.34
C LYS A 142 -84.45 50.16 54.89
N GLN A 143 -83.53 51.12 55.03
CA GLN A 143 -82.09 51.08 54.74
C GLN A 143 -81.22 50.38 55.82
N GLN A 144 -79.94 50.13 55.44
CA GLN A 144 -78.68 49.94 56.21
C GLN A 144 -78.17 48.48 56.31
N LYS A 145 -76.88 48.11 56.19
CA LYS A 145 -75.56 48.79 56.26
C LYS A 145 -74.47 47.85 55.66
N ARG A 146 -73.40 48.37 55.01
CA ARG A 146 -72.30 47.59 54.38
C ARG A 146 -71.17 47.21 55.35
N SER A 147 -70.56 46.02 55.21
CA SER A 147 -69.26 45.64 55.80
C SER A 147 -68.29 45.07 54.73
N HIS A 148 -66.99 45.34 54.90
CA HIS A 148 -65.89 45.18 53.93
C HIS A 148 -65.44 43.72 53.61
N SER A 149 -66.28 42.70 53.78
CA SER A 149 -65.89 41.29 53.49
C SER A 149 -65.98 40.92 52.01
N SER A 150 -66.74 41.66 51.19
CA SER A 150 -66.84 41.41 49.74
C SER A 150 -65.62 41.85 48.94
N LEU A 151 -64.84 42.82 49.44
CA LEU A 151 -63.69 43.39 48.73
C LEU A 151 -62.43 42.53 48.85
N ALA A 152 -62.23 41.86 49.99
CA ALA A 152 -61.12 40.93 50.18
C ALA A 152 -61.29 39.64 49.35
N ILE A 153 -62.52 39.15 49.24
CA ILE A 153 -62.85 37.96 48.44
C ILE A 153 -62.73 38.28 46.93
N SER A 154 -63.16 39.46 46.48
CA SER A 154 -62.96 39.86 45.08
C SER A 154 -61.49 40.02 44.71
N LEU A 155 -60.65 40.51 45.63
CA LEU A 155 -59.21 40.66 45.42
C LEU A 155 -58.50 39.31 45.29
N LEU A 156 -58.86 38.32 46.12
CA LEU A 156 -58.28 36.97 46.04
C LEU A 156 -58.63 36.28 44.72
N ILE A 157 -59.88 36.41 44.27
CA ILE A 157 -60.31 35.86 42.98
C ILE A 157 -59.54 36.53 41.84
N ALA A 158 -59.33 37.85 41.88
CA ALA A 158 -58.56 38.58 40.87
C ALA A 158 -57.07 38.16 40.81
N ILE A 159 -56.46 37.83 41.95
CA ILE A 159 -55.07 37.35 41.99
C ILE A 159 -54.97 35.93 41.42
N ILE A 160 -55.92 35.05 41.76
CA ILE A 160 -55.95 33.68 41.24
C ILE A 160 -56.20 33.68 39.73
N THR A 161 -57.14 34.49 39.23
CA THR A 161 -57.39 34.61 37.78
C THR A 161 -56.20 35.21 37.06
N ALA A 162 -55.52 36.22 37.62
CA ALA A 162 -54.28 36.74 37.05
C ALA A 162 -53.16 35.68 37.00
N GLY A 163 -53.02 34.85 38.05
CA GLY A 163 -52.08 33.74 38.08
C GLY A 163 -52.38 32.66 37.03
N ILE A 164 -53.65 32.31 36.84
CA ILE A 164 -54.10 31.36 35.81
C ILE A 164 -53.89 31.93 34.41
N LEU A 165 -54.21 33.20 34.18
CA LEU A 165 -53.98 33.88 32.89
C LEU A 165 -52.49 33.97 32.57
N LEU A 166 -51.65 34.27 33.56
CA LEU A 166 -50.19 34.32 33.38
C LEU A 166 -49.61 32.91 33.13
N PHE A 167 -50.15 31.87 33.78
CA PHE A 167 -49.78 30.48 33.50
C PHE A 167 -50.18 30.05 32.09
N LEU A 168 -51.41 30.34 31.65
CA LEU A 168 -51.88 30.00 30.30
C LEU A 168 -51.14 30.81 29.22
N TYR A 169 -50.82 32.08 29.48
CA TYR A 169 -49.98 32.90 28.61
C TYR A 169 -48.58 32.31 28.49
N ASN A 170 -47.92 31.99 29.61
CA ASN A 170 -46.61 31.34 29.60
C ASN A 170 -46.66 29.95 28.93
N GLN A 171 -47.74 29.19 29.10
CA GLN A 171 -47.92 27.89 28.45
C GLN A 171 -48.09 28.03 26.94
N GLY A 172 -48.82 29.05 26.47
CA GLY A 172 -48.99 29.36 25.05
C GLY A 172 -47.70 29.87 24.41
N VAL A 173 -47.01 30.82 25.06
CA VAL A 173 -45.71 31.34 24.61
C VAL A 173 -44.65 30.24 24.57
N ASN A 174 -44.60 29.36 25.59
CA ASN A 174 -43.66 28.25 25.60
C ASN A 174 -43.96 27.23 24.50
N LYS A 175 -45.23 26.90 24.23
CA LYS A 175 -45.60 26.00 23.13
C LYS A 175 -45.21 26.56 21.77
N ASN A 176 -45.46 27.85 21.52
CA ASN A 176 -45.06 28.50 20.27
C ASN A 176 -43.53 28.53 20.13
N ARG A 177 -42.79 28.88 21.19
CA ARG A 177 -41.31 28.78 21.22
C ARG A 177 -40.80 27.37 20.95
N THR A 178 -41.51 26.34 21.42
CA THR A 178 -41.09 24.94 21.22
C THR A 178 -41.28 24.52 19.75
N ASN A 179 -42.37 24.94 19.10
CA ASN A 179 -42.61 24.65 17.70
C ASN A 179 -41.62 25.40 16.79
N GLU A 180 -41.38 26.69 17.05
CA GLU A 180 -40.41 27.49 16.28
C GLU A 180 -38.97 26.95 16.43
N GLU A 181 -38.58 26.51 17.63
CA GLU A 181 -37.27 25.88 17.84
C GLU A 181 -37.13 24.53 17.14
N GLN A 182 -38.20 23.70 17.12
CA GLN A 182 -38.19 22.42 16.42
C GLN A 182 -38.01 22.59 14.91
N ASP A 183 -38.65 23.58 14.31
CA ASP A 183 -38.49 23.91 12.89
C ASP A 183 -37.06 24.40 12.61
N ALA A 184 -36.53 25.29 13.46
CA ALA A 184 -35.15 25.75 13.36
C ALA A 184 -34.14 24.61 13.52
N TYR A 185 -34.40 23.66 14.42
CA TYR A 185 -33.59 22.46 14.60
C TYR A 185 -33.62 21.56 13.38
N ALA A 186 -34.81 21.30 12.82
CA ALA A 186 -34.98 20.48 11.62
C ALA A 186 -34.22 21.08 10.43
N GLN A 187 -34.27 22.40 10.28
CA GLN A 187 -33.50 23.13 9.26
C GLN A 187 -31.99 23.02 9.50
N ALA A 188 -31.54 23.24 10.73
CA ALA A 188 -30.12 23.24 11.06
C ALA A 188 -29.50 21.83 10.95
N ILE A 189 -30.16 20.80 11.49
CA ILE A 189 -29.65 19.42 11.45
C ILE A 189 -29.64 18.83 10.05
N GLY A 190 -30.47 19.34 9.13
CA GLY A 190 -30.47 18.94 7.71
C GLY A 190 -29.43 19.68 6.87
N SER A 191 -28.86 20.78 7.37
CA SER A 191 -27.93 21.62 6.62
C SER A 191 -26.51 21.04 6.55
N ASN A 192 -25.82 21.33 5.45
CA ASN A 192 -24.39 21.08 5.27
C ASN A 192 -23.55 22.36 5.41
N GLU A 193 -24.16 23.47 5.82
CA GLU A 193 -23.47 24.75 6.02
C GLU A 193 -23.11 24.95 7.50
N PRO A 194 -21.81 25.06 7.84
CA PRO A 194 -21.36 25.32 9.21
C PRO A 194 -21.99 26.56 9.86
N THR A 195 -22.25 27.60 9.06
CA THR A 195 -22.89 28.85 9.49
C THR A 195 -24.32 28.62 9.99
N VAL A 196 -25.12 27.82 9.29
CA VAL A 196 -26.51 27.52 9.69
C VAL A 196 -26.56 26.76 11.03
N LEU A 197 -25.63 25.84 11.25
CA LEU A 197 -25.51 25.10 12.51
C LEU A 197 -25.04 26.02 13.65
N GLN A 198 -24.13 26.95 13.37
CA GLN A 198 -23.63 27.92 14.34
C GLN A 198 -24.71 28.94 14.73
N ASP A 199 -25.45 29.47 13.75
CA ASP A 199 -26.57 30.38 13.97
C ASP A 199 -27.67 29.75 14.84
N TYR A 200 -27.94 28.46 14.66
CA TYR A 200 -28.88 27.74 15.54
C TYR A 200 -28.37 27.70 16.98
N LEU A 201 -27.09 27.39 17.21
CA LEU A 201 -26.51 27.34 18.56
C LEU A 201 -26.48 28.72 19.23
N GLU A 202 -26.24 29.79 18.48
CA GLU A 202 -26.22 31.17 19.00
C GLU A 202 -27.62 31.71 19.31
N ASN A 203 -28.59 31.46 18.43
CA ASN A 203 -29.95 32.00 18.58
C ASN A 203 -30.84 31.15 19.50
N ASN A 204 -30.46 29.91 19.80
CA ASN A 204 -31.25 28.99 20.64
C ASN A 204 -30.46 28.48 21.88
N PRO A 205 -29.97 29.36 22.77
CA PRO A 205 -29.18 28.95 23.93
C PRO A 205 -29.98 28.10 24.93
N ASP A 206 -31.30 28.26 24.99
CA ASP A 206 -32.21 27.52 25.87
C ASP A 206 -32.73 26.20 25.24
N ALA A 207 -32.34 25.87 24.00
CA ALA A 207 -32.81 24.66 23.31
C ALA A 207 -32.50 23.38 24.10
N PRO A 208 -33.26 22.28 23.86
CA PRO A 208 -32.98 20.99 24.47
C PRO A 208 -31.52 20.60 24.30
N LYS A 209 -30.91 20.09 25.38
CA LYS A 209 -29.48 19.71 25.36
C LYS A 209 -29.17 18.70 24.25
N THR A 210 -30.08 17.77 23.99
CA THR A 210 -29.96 16.77 22.91
C THR A 210 -29.85 17.40 21.52
N HIS A 211 -30.58 18.48 21.25
CA HIS A 211 -30.51 19.19 19.98
C HIS A 211 -29.19 19.98 19.85
N ARG A 212 -28.77 20.67 20.91
CA ARG A 212 -27.48 21.38 20.91
C ARG A 212 -26.30 20.41 20.76
N ASP A 213 -26.36 19.26 21.42
CA ASP A 213 -25.32 18.22 21.34
C ASP A 213 -25.26 17.60 19.92
N SER A 214 -26.41 17.35 19.27
CA SER A 214 -26.42 16.82 17.89
C SER A 214 -25.93 17.85 16.86
N ILE A 215 -26.34 19.11 16.99
CA ILE A 215 -25.92 20.20 16.10
C ILE A 215 -24.42 20.48 16.27
N SER A 216 -23.92 20.55 17.50
CA SER A 216 -22.49 20.74 17.76
C SER A 216 -21.65 19.57 17.26
N ALA A 217 -22.12 18.33 17.38
CA ALA A 217 -21.44 17.17 16.80
C ALA A 217 -21.36 17.27 15.27
N ARG A 218 -22.46 17.65 14.60
CA ARG A 218 -22.48 17.84 13.14
C ARG A 218 -21.58 19.00 12.70
N LEU A 219 -21.59 20.12 13.42
CA LEU A 219 -20.72 21.26 13.16
C LEU A 219 -19.24 20.87 13.28
N ASN A 220 -18.87 20.17 14.36
CA ASN A 220 -17.50 19.67 14.55
C ASN A 220 -17.09 18.70 13.44
N SER A 221 -18.00 17.83 12.96
CA SER A 221 -17.73 16.96 11.82
C SER A 221 -17.41 17.77 10.56
N LEU A 222 -18.25 18.75 10.20
CA LEU A 222 -18.03 19.57 9.00
C LEU A 222 -16.76 20.42 9.09
N GLN A 223 -16.43 20.95 10.27
CA GLN A 223 -15.20 21.68 10.50
C GLN A 223 -13.97 20.79 10.37
N ASN A 224 -14.01 19.59 10.96
CA ASN A 224 -12.95 18.59 10.82
C ASN A 224 -12.76 18.19 9.35
N ASP A 225 -13.83 17.90 8.61
CA ASP A 225 -13.78 17.54 7.19
C ASP A 225 -13.15 18.66 6.36
N THR A 226 -13.50 19.92 6.65
CA THR A 226 -12.94 21.11 5.98
C THR A 226 -11.44 21.26 6.28
N GLN A 227 -11.04 21.04 7.53
CA GLN A 227 -9.63 21.11 7.94
C GLN A 227 -8.81 19.97 7.33
N GLU A 228 -9.32 18.74 7.35
CA GLU A 228 -8.69 17.58 6.72
C GLU A 228 -8.53 17.80 5.21
N TRP A 229 -9.59 18.28 4.54
CA TRP A 229 -9.55 18.64 3.12
C TRP A 229 -8.47 19.69 2.82
N THR A 230 -8.42 20.76 3.61
CA THR A 230 -7.44 21.85 3.41
C THR A 230 -6.01 21.37 3.66
N SER A 231 -5.80 20.57 4.71
CA SER A 231 -4.49 20.01 5.06
C SER A 231 -4.00 19.06 3.98
N MET A 232 -4.89 18.19 3.48
CA MET A 232 -4.63 17.27 2.37
C MET A 232 -4.27 18.00 1.08
N MET A 233 -5.05 19.03 0.69
CA MET A 233 -4.73 19.81 -0.52
C MET A 233 -3.42 20.58 -0.38
N THR A 234 -3.05 20.98 0.83
CA THR A 234 -1.79 21.68 1.10
C THR A 234 -0.58 20.75 1.03
N SER A 235 -0.69 19.51 1.52
CA SER A 235 0.41 18.54 1.46
C SER A 235 0.66 18.05 0.03
N ASN A 236 -0.40 17.95 -0.79
CA ASN A 236 -0.36 17.49 -2.17
C ASN A 236 0.41 16.16 -2.35
N SER A 237 0.29 15.25 -1.36
CA SER A 237 0.96 13.96 -1.36
C SER A 237 0.00 12.80 -1.57
N LYS A 238 0.51 11.68 -2.11
CA LYS A 238 -0.26 10.45 -2.31
C LYS A 238 -0.88 9.95 -1.01
N GLU A 239 -0.10 9.94 0.07
CA GLU A 239 -0.51 9.43 1.38
C GLU A 239 -1.70 10.22 1.93
N ALA A 240 -1.66 11.55 1.79
CA ALA A 240 -2.74 12.41 2.25
C ALA A 240 -4.03 12.19 1.44
N TYR A 241 -3.93 12.03 0.12
CA TYR A 241 -5.10 11.73 -0.72
C TYR A 241 -5.70 10.37 -0.38
N GLN A 242 -4.87 9.35 -0.14
CA GLN A 242 -5.33 8.02 0.24
C GLN A 242 -6.00 8.02 1.63
N GLU A 243 -5.43 8.73 2.60
CA GLU A 243 -6.01 8.86 3.93
C GLU A 243 -7.39 9.52 3.85
N TYR A 244 -7.52 10.64 3.14
CA TYR A 244 -8.80 11.31 2.97
C TYR A 244 -9.84 10.42 2.27
N LEU A 245 -9.47 9.72 1.20
CA LEU A 245 -10.37 8.77 0.53
C LEU A 245 -10.82 7.61 1.42
N SER A 246 -9.98 7.18 2.37
CA SER A 246 -10.32 6.12 3.32
C SER A 246 -11.30 6.58 4.39
N LYS A 247 -11.16 7.81 4.89
CA LYS A 247 -12.05 8.43 5.88
C LYS A 247 -13.36 8.92 5.26
N HIS A 248 -13.32 9.30 3.98
CA HIS A 248 -14.45 9.88 3.24
C HIS A 248 -14.85 9.04 2.02
N PRO A 249 -15.34 7.79 2.18
CA PRO A 249 -15.66 6.91 1.05
C PRO A 249 -16.86 7.35 0.20
N ASN A 250 -17.48 8.50 0.41
CA ASN A 250 -18.55 9.00 -0.46
C ASN A 250 -18.29 10.44 -0.90
N THR A 251 -17.03 10.91 -0.80
CA THR A 251 -16.67 12.25 -1.24
C THR A 251 -16.96 12.46 -2.74
N PRO A 252 -17.59 13.58 -3.13
CA PRO A 252 -17.82 13.91 -4.54
C PRO A 252 -16.50 14.10 -5.32
N HIS A 253 -15.40 14.41 -4.63
CA HIS A 253 -14.08 14.61 -5.22
C HIS A 253 -13.29 13.31 -5.45
N ARG A 254 -13.89 12.14 -5.20
CA ARG A 254 -13.18 10.86 -5.28
C ARG A 254 -12.41 10.69 -6.59
N LYS A 255 -13.08 10.94 -7.72
CA LYS A 255 -12.49 10.74 -9.05
C LYS A 255 -11.27 11.65 -9.27
N GLU A 256 -11.35 12.89 -8.80
CA GLU A 256 -10.27 13.86 -8.89
C GLU A 256 -9.06 13.43 -8.03
N LEU A 257 -9.31 12.99 -6.80
CA LEU A 257 -8.24 12.53 -5.90
C LEU A 257 -7.55 11.27 -6.42
N LEU A 258 -8.30 10.31 -6.97
CA LEU A 258 -7.74 9.12 -7.61
C LEU A 258 -6.87 9.49 -8.83
N ALA A 259 -7.30 10.46 -9.64
CA ALA A 259 -6.49 10.95 -10.76
C ALA A 259 -5.19 11.62 -10.27
N LYS A 260 -5.24 12.39 -9.18
CA LYS A 260 -4.02 12.96 -8.58
C LYS A 260 -3.05 11.88 -8.08
N ILE A 261 -3.56 10.79 -7.50
CA ILE A 261 -2.74 9.65 -7.08
C ILE A 261 -2.11 8.96 -8.30
N ASP A 262 -2.87 8.72 -9.36
CA ASP A 262 -2.41 8.14 -10.63
C ASP A 262 -1.24 8.97 -11.23
N GLU A 263 -1.39 10.29 -11.29
CA GLU A 263 -0.33 11.21 -11.77
C GLU A 263 0.94 11.15 -10.91
N ILE A 264 0.82 11.09 -9.58
CA ILE A 264 1.97 10.99 -8.67
C ILE A 264 2.70 9.65 -8.89
N ASP A 265 1.96 8.55 -8.98
CA ASP A 265 2.54 7.24 -9.20
C ASP A 265 3.18 7.10 -10.58
N TRP A 266 2.56 7.68 -11.60
CA TRP A 266 3.13 7.74 -12.94
C TRP A 266 4.44 8.53 -12.96
N ALA A 267 4.47 9.71 -12.35
CA ALA A 267 5.69 10.52 -12.25
C ALA A 267 6.81 9.76 -11.54
N ALA A 268 6.48 9.00 -10.47
CA ALA A 268 7.43 8.16 -9.78
C ALA A 268 7.96 7.00 -10.65
N ALA A 269 7.10 6.38 -11.47
CA ALA A 269 7.50 5.34 -12.41
C ALA A 269 8.43 5.88 -13.51
N VAL A 270 8.07 7.02 -14.10
CA VAL A 270 8.88 7.70 -15.12
C VAL A 270 10.24 8.13 -14.58
N ALA A 271 10.29 8.66 -13.35
CA ALA A 271 11.54 9.08 -12.72
C ALA A 271 12.51 7.90 -12.49
N LYS A 272 11.99 6.70 -12.21
CA LYS A 272 12.80 5.48 -12.07
C LYS A 272 13.20 4.88 -13.42
N GLY A 273 12.29 4.91 -14.40
CA GLY A 273 12.56 4.48 -15.79
C GLY A 273 12.91 3.00 -15.96
N SER A 274 12.58 2.14 -15.00
CA SER A 274 12.87 0.70 -15.04
C SER A 274 11.61 -0.15 -15.34
N GLU A 275 11.82 -1.39 -15.77
CA GLU A 275 10.74 -2.35 -16.04
C GLU A 275 9.86 -2.55 -14.80
N ASP A 276 10.48 -2.83 -13.64
CA ASP A 276 9.78 -2.99 -12.37
C ASP A 276 8.93 -1.77 -11.99
N ALA A 277 9.41 -0.56 -12.31
CA ALA A 277 8.69 0.67 -11.98
C ALA A 277 7.40 0.81 -12.81
N PHE A 278 7.47 0.54 -14.12
CA PHE A 278 6.29 0.59 -14.99
C PHE A 278 5.32 -0.58 -14.74
N LEU A 279 5.83 -1.77 -14.42
CA LEU A 279 4.99 -2.91 -14.00
C LEU A 279 4.28 -2.61 -12.66
N GLY A 280 5.00 -2.06 -11.69
CA GLY A 280 4.43 -1.66 -10.40
C GLY A 280 3.36 -0.58 -10.52
N TYR A 281 3.53 0.37 -11.45
CA TYR A 281 2.49 1.34 -11.80
C TYR A 281 1.25 0.65 -12.38
N LYS A 282 1.41 -0.24 -13.38
CA LYS A 282 0.29 -0.96 -14.00
C LYS A 282 -0.48 -1.85 -13.01
N ALA A 283 0.20 -2.43 -12.03
CA ALA A 283 -0.44 -3.24 -11.00
C ALA A 283 -1.34 -2.38 -10.08
N GLN A 284 -0.91 -1.16 -9.76
CA GLN A 284 -1.68 -0.22 -8.94
C GLN A 284 -2.78 0.49 -9.72
N HIS A 285 -2.54 0.76 -11.00
CA HIS A 285 -3.45 1.49 -11.89
C HIS A 285 -3.77 0.72 -13.18
N PRO A 286 -4.48 -0.43 -13.12
CA PRO A 286 -4.76 -1.25 -14.31
C PRO A 286 -5.51 -0.51 -15.43
N ASN A 287 -6.32 0.48 -15.05
CA ASN A 287 -7.07 1.34 -15.96
C ASN A 287 -6.70 2.83 -15.75
N GLY A 288 -5.48 3.10 -15.29
CA GLY A 288 -4.96 4.45 -15.06
C GLY A 288 -4.82 5.26 -16.34
N ALA A 289 -4.70 6.58 -16.21
CA ALA A 289 -4.60 7.47 -17.38
C ALA A 289 -3.38 7.13 -18.24
N HIS A 290 -2.27 6.75 -17.59
CA HIS A 290 -1.00 6.44 -18.24
C HIS A 290 -0.79 4.95 -18.53
N SER A 291 -1.82 4.10 -18.44
CA SER A 291 -1.66 2.66 -18.67
C SER A 291 -1.11 2.33 -20.06
N LYS A 292 -1.54 3.06 -21.10
CA LYS A 292 -1.05 2.85 -22.48
C LYS A 292 0.40 3.29 -22.64
N GLU A 293 0.75 4.42 -22.04
CA GLU A 293 2.13 4.92 -22.06
C GLU A 293 3.07 3.97 -21.32
N ALA A 294 2.63 3.41 -20.18
CA ALA A 294 3.38 2.39 -19.46
C ALA A 294 3.65 1.16 -20.34
N ASP A 295 2.68 0.72 -21.14
CA ASP A 295 2.87 -0.38 -22.10
C ASP A 295 3.89 -0.07 -23.19
N GLU A 296 3.88 1.15 -23.72
CA GLU A 296 4.86 1.59 -24.71
C GLU A 296 6.27 1.62 -24.12
N LYS A 297 6.42 2.14 -22.88
CA LYS A 297 7.70 2.14 -22.16
C LYS A 297 8.18 0.71 -21.88
N LEU A 298 7.30 -0.17 -21.42
CA LEU A 298 7.61 -1.57 -21.17
C LEU A 298 8.03 -2.30 -22.44
N LYS A 299 7.34 -2.08 -23.57
CA LYS A 299 7.73 -2.66 -24.85
C LYS A 299 9.16 -2.28 -25.25
N VAL A 300 9.54 -1.02 -25.06
CA VAL A 300 10.91 -0.56 -25.37
C VAL A 300 11.93 -1.23 -24.44
N LEU A 301 11.60 -1.41 -23.16
CA LEU A 301 12.49 -2.06 -22.19
C LEU A 301 12.64 -3.56 -22.49
N LEU A 302 11.51 -4.26 -22.68
CA LEU A 302 11.41 -5.71 -22.87
C LEU A 302 12.09 -6.22 -24.14
N VAL A 303 12.18 -5.41 -25.20
CA VAL A 303 12.84 -5.81 -26.46
C VAL A 303 14.36 -5.97 -26.30
N HIS A 304 14.95 -5.53 -25.18
CA HIS A 304 16.39 -5.67 -24.93
C HIS A 304 16.78 -6.18 -23.53
N THR A 305 15.84 -6.42 -22.61
CA THR A 305 16.16 -6.89 -21.26
C THR A 305 16.56 -8.36 -21.23
N ALA A 306 17.79 -8.64 -20.80
CA ALA A 306 18.20 -9.98 -20.42
C ALA A 306 17.55 -10.38 -19.08
N THR A 307 16.99 -11.59 -18.99
CA THR A 307 16.44 -12.11 -17.73
C THR A 307 17.57 -12.37 -16.72
N GLU A 308 17.25 -12.52 -15.43
CA GLU A 308 18.24 -12.94 -14.42
C GLU A 308 18.93 -14.27 -14.79
N GLY A 309 18.19 -15.20 -15.40
CA GLY A 309 18.76 -16.44 -15.92
C GLY A 309 19.77 -16.20 -17.05
N ASP A 310 19.52 -15.23 -17.92
CA ASP A 310 20.45 -14.86 -19.00
C ASP A 310 21.68 -14.14 -18.47
N LYS A 311 21.52 -13.24 -17.49
CA LYS A 311 22.63 -12.59 -16.78
C LYS A 311 23.55 -13.63 -16.14
N SER A 312 22.97 -14.58 -15.42
CA SER A 312 23.71 -15.67 -14.76
C SER A 312 24.51 -16.51 -15.78
N LYS A 313 23.89 -16.92 -16.89
CA LYS A 313 24.58 -17.63 -17.99
C LYS A 313 25.71 -16.80 -18.58
N ALA A 314 25.48 -15.51 -18.82
CA ALA A 314 26.46 -14.65 -19.45
C ALA A 314 27.70 -14.45 -18.54
N VAL A 315 27.46 -14.24 -17.24
CA VAL A 315 28.49 -14.14 -16.21
C VAL A 315 29.23 -15.46 -16.03
N SER A 316 28.55 -16.62 -16.03
CA SER A 316 29.18 -17.91 -15.79
C SER A 316 30.20 -18.27 -16.89
N VAL A 317 29.88 -17.99 -18.16
CA VAL A 317 30.81 -18.22 -19.28
C VAL A 317 32.04 -17.30 -19.17
N LEU A 318 31.86 -16.02 -18.81
CA LEU A 318 32.97 -15.09 -18.57
C LEU A 318 33.84 -15.55 -17.40
N ARG A 319 33.22 -15.96 -16.29
CA ARG A 319 33.92 -16.51 -15.13
C ARG A 319 34.74 -17.73 -15.54
N GLN A 320 34.17 -18.67 -16.28
CA GLN A 320 34.90 -19.85 -16.75
C GLN A 320 36.15 -19.49 -17.56
N LEU A 321 36.06 -18.51 -18.47
CA LEU A 321 37.21 -18.04 -19.23
C LEU A 321 38.30 -17.49 -18.30
N LEU A 322 37.93 -16.58 -17.38
CA LEU A 322 38.88 -15.95 -16.45
C LEU A 322 39.51 -16.97 -15.49
N GLN A 323 38.75 -17.94 -15.01
CA GLN A 323 39.28 -19.06 -14.22
C GLN A 323 40.27 -19.91 -15.04
N GLY A 324 39.96 -20.15 -16.32
CA GLY A 324 40.89 -20.78 -17.24
C GLY A 324 42.19 -19.99 -17.39
N MET A 325 42.10 -18.66 -17.43
CA MET A 325 43.24 -17.77 -17.49
C MET A 325 44.07 -17.78 -16.18
N ASN A 326 43.42 -17.72 -15.02
CA ASN A 326 44.07 -17.76 -13.70
C ASN A 326 44.76 -19.10 -13.43
N SER A 327 44.18 -20.20 -13.91
CA SER A 327 44.70 -21.57 -13.71
C SER A 327 45.60 -22.07 -14.85
N LYS A 328 45.78 -21.29 -15.92
CA LYS A 328 46.45 -21.72 -17.17
C LYS A 328 45.82 -22.98 -17.79
N SER A 329 44.53 -23.23 -17.56
CA SER A 329 43.83 -24.41 -18.05
C SER A 329 43.38 -24.22 -19.49
N SER A 330 43.98 -24.98 -20.41
CA SER A 330 43.60 -25.00 -21.82
C SER A 330 42.12 -25.39 -22.01
N ASP A 331 41.66 -26.40 -21.27
CA ASP A 331 40.31 -26.95 -21.43
C ASP A 331 39.24 -25.96 -20.96
N LYS A 332 39.46 -25.28 -19.83
CA LYS A 332 38.54 -24.23 -19.36
C LYS A 332 38.42 -23.09 -20.37
N ILE A 333 39.54 -22.63 -20.92
CA ILE A 333 39.58 -21.57 -21.95
C ILE A 333 38.82 -22.03 -23.20
N ALA A 334 39.15 -23.21 -23.74
CA ALA A 334 38.52 -23.74 -24.94
C ALA A 334 37.02 -24.03 -24.76
N GLY A 335 36.59 -24.42 -23.56
CA GLY A 335 35.18 -24.63 -23.23
C GLY A 335 34.36 -23.34 -23.17
N ALA A 336 34.99 -22.22 -22.81
CA ALA A 336 34.31 -20.94 -22.62
C ALA A 336 34.16 -20.11 -23.91
N VAL A 337 35.01 -20.35 -24.92
CA VAL A 337 35.05 -19.56 -26.16
C VAL A 337 34.56 -20.34 -27.37
N ALA A 338 34.07 -19.63 -28.38
CA ALA A 338 33.75 -20.22 -29.67
C ALA A 338 35.02 -20.73 -30.39
N SER A 339 34.84 -21.61 -31.38
CA SER A 339 35.96 -22.13 -32.19
C SER A 339 36.76 -21.02 -32.88
N GLN A 340 36.05 -19.97 -33.30
CA GLN A 340 36.60 -18.70 -33.73
C GLN A 340 35.89 -17.56 -33.00
N LEU A 341 36.66 -16.57 -32.58
CA LEU A 341 36.15 -15.40 -31.87
C LEU A 341 36.88 -14.12 -32.30
N ASN A 342 36.32 -12.98 -31.92
CA ASN A 342 37.04 -11.72 -31.92
C ASN A 342 37.66 -11.49 -30.53
N PHE A 343 38.98 -11.62 -30.44
CA PHE A 343 39.72 -11.49 -29.19
C PHE A 343 40.52 -10.18 -29.18
N LEU A 344 40.17 -9.24 -28.30
CA LEU A 344 40.84 -7.94 -28.16
C LEU A 344 40.93 -7.14 -29.48
N GLY A 345 39.93 -7.29 -30.35
CA GLY A 345 39.90 -6.64 -31.67
C GLY A 345 40.50 -7.47 -32.80
N ALA A 346 41.14 -8.60 -32.51
CA ALA A 346 41.62 -9.54 -33.52
C ALA A 346 40.52 -10.56 -33.87
N GLY A 347 39.92 -10.40 -35.06
CA GLY A 347 38.95 -11.35 -35.60
C GLY A 347 39.58 -12.68 -36.01
N GLY A 348 38.82 -13.77 -35.89
CA GLY A 348 39.26 -15.12 -36.27
C GLY A 348 40.24 -15.77 -35.29
N ALA A 349 40.41 -15.18 -34.10
CA ALA A 349 41.22 -15.74 -33.03
C ALA A 349 40.64 -17.07 -32.53
N THR A 350 41.46 -17.85 -31.83
CA THR A 350 41.11 -19.14 -31.24
C THR A 350 41.54 -19.18 -29.78
N ALA A 351 41.15 -20.24 -29.05
CA ALA A 351 41.63 -20.49 -27.69
C ALA A 351 43.18 -20.49 -27.58
N LYS A 352 43.90 -20.89 -28.65
CA LYS A 352 45.37 -20.85 -28.68
C LYS A 352 45.93 -19.43 -28.67
N ASP A 353 45.25 -18.49 -29.32
CA ASP A 353 45.66 -17.09 -29.35
C ASP A 353 45.49 -16.44 -27.97
N ILE A 354 44.45 -16.83 -27.22
CA ILE A 354 44.26 -16.44 -25.83
C ILE A 354 45.40 -16.98 -24.96
N GLN A 355 45.74 -18.26 -25.11
CA GLN A 355 46.86 -18.87 -24.36
C GLN A 355 48.19 -18.17 -24.67
N LYS A 356 48.43 -17.83 -25.94
CA LYS A 356 49.60 -17.06 -26.35
C LYS A 356 49.60 -15.67 -25.71
N TYR A 357 48.48 -14.95 -25.74
CA TYR A 357 48.35 -13.67 -25.05
C TYR A 357 48.66 -13.77 -23.55
N MET A 358 48.16 -14.82 -22.88
CA MET A 358 48.43 -15.03 -21.47
C MET A 358 49.93 -15.21 -21.19
N LYS A 359 50.62 -16.01 -22.00
CA LYS A 359 52.06 -16.24 -21.88
C LYS A 359 52.85 -14.96 -22.13
N ASP A 360 52.50 -14.23 -23.18
CA ASP A 360 53.28 -13.10 -23.68
C ASP A 360 53.01 -11.80 -22.89
N LYS A 361 51.79 -11.63 -22.35
CA LYS A 361 51.33 -10.37 -21.73
C LYS A 361 51.03 -10.45 -20.25
N LEU A 362 50.52 -11.58 -19.75
CA LEU A 362 50.06 -11.69 -18.35
C LEU A 362 51.09 -12.40 -17.46
N TYR A 363 51.59 -13.57 -17.87
CA TYR A 363 52.57 -14.37 -17.12
C TYR A 363 54.00 -14.10 -17.57
N GLN A 364 54.43 -12.84 -17.44
CA GLN A 364 55.82 -12.44 -17.70
C GLN A 364 56.77 -13.02 -16.64
N ALA A 365 58.08 -12.98 -16.89
CA ALA A 365 59.08 -13.70 -16.07
C ALA A 365 59.10 -13.28 -14.58
N ASP A 366 58.71 -12.05 -14.27
CA ASP A 366 58.66 -11.47 -12.93
C ASP A 366 57.31 -11.70 -12.22
N VAL A 367 56.30 -12.24 -12.91
CA VAL A 367 54.94 -12.47 -12.42
C VAL A 367 54.83 -13.87 -11.81
N LYS A 368 54.49 -13.93 -10.52
CA LYS A 368 54.24 -15.19 -9.78
C LYS A 368 52.83 -15.70 -10.05
N THR A 369 51.83 -14.85 -9.82
CA THR A 369 50.41 -15.19 -9.96
C THR A 369 49.65 -14.02 -10.57
N ILE A 370 48.56 -14.34 -11.27
CA ILE A 370 47.55 -13.38 -11.70
C ILE A 370 46.20 -13.90 -11.20
N ASN A 371 45.34 -12.99 -10.75
CA ASN A 371 43.98 -13.30 -10.37
C ASN A 371 43.04 -12.27 -10.97
N TRP A 372 42.25 -12.71 -11.93
CA TRP A 372 41.08 -11.99 -12.40
C TRP A 372 39.90 -12.19 -11.45
N HIS A 373 39.27 -11.10 -11.08
CA HIS A 373 38.03 -11.02 -10.33
C HIS A 373 36.97 -10.34 -11.18
N LEU A 374 35.80 -10.96 -11.30
CA LEU A 374 34.65 -10.37 -11.97
C LEU A 374 33.79 -9.63 -10.94
N GLY A 375 33.45 -8.37 -11.21
CA GLY A 375 32.44 -7.66 -10.44
C GLY A 375 31.04 -8.03 -10.89
N SER A 376 30.03 -7.34 -10.33
CA SER A 376 28.65 -7.50 -10.77
C SER A 376 28.47 -6.97 -12.19
N PRO A 377 27.81 -7.72 -13.10
CA PRO A 377 27.57 -7.26 -14.47
C PRO A 377 26.82 -5.93 -14.45
N ALA A 378 27.37 -4.94 -15.14
CA ALA A 378 26.78 -3.60 -15.21
C ALA A 378 25.64 -3.56 -16.22
N GLU A 379 25.80 -4.25 -17.36
CA GLU A 379 24.80 -4.30 -18.43
C GLU A 379 24.80 -5.69 -19.06
N VAL A 380 23.61 -6.29 -19.22
CA VAL A 380 23.40 -7.48 -20.06
C VAL A 380 22.18 -7.23 -20.92
N THR A 381 22.35 -7.27 -22.24
CA THR A 381 21.29 -7.05 -23.21
C THR A 381 21.18 -8.23 -24.17
N LYS A 382 19.96 -8.52 -24.60
CA LYS A 382 19.69 -9.44 -25.71
C LYS A 382 19.70 -8.69 -27.03
N GLU A 383 20.31 -9.29 -28.03
CA GLU A 383 20.39 -8.75 -29.39
C GLU A 383 20.33 -9.88 -30.43
N GLY A 384 20.04 -9.53 -31.69
CA GLY A 384 19.93 -10.46 -32.82
C GLY A 384 18.49 -10.87 -33.14
N ASP A 385 18.26 -11.35 -34.37
CA ASP A 385 16.92 -11.62 -34.93
C ASP A 385 16.07 -12.63 -34.11
N ASN A 386 16.70 -13.41 -33.23
CA ASN A 386 16.06 -14.43 -32.37
C ASN A 386 16.49 -14.33 -30.88
N ASP A 387 17.07 -13.21 -30.42
CA ASP A 387 17.54 -13.03 -29.03
C ASP A 387 18.57 -14.07 -28.52
N GLU A 388 19.30 -14.73 -29.44
CA GLU A 388 20.31 -15.74 -29.11
C GLU A 388 21.67 -15.15 -28.71
N GLU A 389 21.85 -13.84 -28.89
CA GLU A 389 23.11 -13.14 -28.61
C GLU A 389 22.97 -12.29 -27.34
N LEU A 390 23.85 -12.56 -26.37
CA LEU A 390 23.95 -11.77 -25.14
C LEU A 390 25.17 -10.86 -25.22
N LYS A 391 24.96 -9.55 -25.11
CA LYS A 391 26.03 -8.58 -24.92
C LYS A 391 26.15 -8.23 -23.44
N VAL A 392 27.36 -8.34 -22.92
CA VAL A 392 27.67 -8.12 -21.50
C VAL A 392 28.71 -7.03 -21.37
N LYS A 393 28.51 -6.11 -20.43
CA LYS A 393 29.57 -5.27 -19.86
C LYS A 393 29.67 -5.52 -18.37
N VAL A 394 30.88 -5.85 -17.93
CA VAL A 394 31.13 -6.17 -16.52
C VAL A 394 32.47 -5.57 -16.06
N PRO A 395 32.50 -4.84 -14.93
CA PRO A 395 33.75 -4.43 -14.31
C PRO A 395 34.53 -5.67 -13.87
N ALA A 396 35.84 -5.63 -14.06
CA ALA A 396 36.74 -6.69 -13.62
C ALA A 396 38.01 -6.10 -13.06
N THR A 397 38.64 -6.84 -12.17
CA THR A 397 39.92 -6.47 -11.58
C THR A 397 40.94 -7.57 -11.83
N LEU A 398 42.14 -7.17 -12.23
CA LEU A 398 43.31 -8.03 -12.36
C LEU A 398 44.32 -7.71 -11.25
N ASP A 399 44.47 -8.64 -10.32
CA ASP A 399 45.51 -8.62 -9.29
C ASP A 399 46.73 -9.41 -9.76
N ILE A 400 47.92 -8.82 -9.64
CA ILE A 400 49.18 -9.39 -10.12
C ILE A 400 50.18 -9.38 -8.98
N ASP A 401 50.70 -10.55 -8.63
CA ASP A 401 51.83 -10.69 -7.68
C ASP A 401 53.13 -10.82 -8.47
N ARG A 402 54.06 -9.88 -8.27
CA ARG A 402 55.39 -9.89 -8.87
C ARG A 402 56.48 -10.09 -7.83
N GLN A 403 57.67 -10.45 -8.28
CA GLN A 403 58.85 -10.53 -7.41
C GLN A 403 59.12 -9.21 -6.65
N GLY A 404 58.74 -8.05 -7.20
CA GLY A 404 58.88 -6.73 -6.58
C GLY A 404 57.64 -6.17 -5.87
N GLY A 405 56.55 -6.93 -5.73
CA GLY A 405 55.33 -6.49 -5.03
C GLY A 405 54.02 -6.77 -5.79
N LYS A 406 52.90 -6.38 -5.17
CA LYS A 406 51.55 -6.60 -5.73
C LYS A 406 51.07 -5.37 -6.51
N SER A 407 50.37 -5.58 -7.61
CA SER A 407 49.69 -4.53 -8.37
C SER A 407 48.26 -4.92 -8.72
N LYS A 408 47.36 -3.94 -8.70
CA LYS A 408 45.94 -4.10 -9.06
C LYS A 408 45.60 -3.25 -10.27
N ARG A 409 44.83 -3.78 -11.22
CA ARG A 409 44.35 -3.05 -12.41
C ARG A 409 42.85 -3.26 -12.58
N ASN A 410 42.13 -2.19 -12.88
CA ASN A 410 40.69 -2.26 -13.14
C ASN A 410 40.45 -2.19 -14.65
N TYR A 411 39.48 -2.97 -15.10
CA TYR A 411 39.08 -3.10 -16.49
C TYR A 411 37.56 -3.12 -16.59
N VAL A 412 37.05 -2.79 -17.78
CA VAL A 412 35.68 -3.12 -18.17
C VAL A 412 35.72 -4.18 -19.26
N ILE A 413 35.26 -5.38 -18.95
CA ILE A 413 35.14 -6.48 -19.91
C ILE A 413 33.83 -6.27 -20.68
N SER A 414 33.94 -6.17 -22.01
CA SER A 414 32.82 -6.19 -22.95
C SER A 414 32.86 -7.48 -23.74
N ALA A 415 31.77 -8.26 -23.73
CA ALA A 415 31.73 -9.54 -24.40
C ALA A 415 30.39 -9.79 -25.11
N THR A 416 30.47 -10.61 -26.15
CA THR A 416 29.32 -11.16 -26.87
C THR A 416 29.33 -12.67 -26.69
N ILE A 417 28.18 -13.22 -26.30
CA ILE A 417 27.99 -14.64 -26.02
C ILE A 417 26.87 -15.18 -26.90
N LYS A 418 27.14 -16.28 -27.61
CA LYS A 418 26.18 -16.99 -28.44
C LYS A 418 26.30 -18.48 -28.19
N GLY A 419 25.17 -19.17 -27.97
CA GLY A 419 25.17 -20.62 -27.71
C GLY A 419 26.06 -21.03 -26.53
N ASN A 420 26.04 -20.23 -25.45
CA ASN A 420 26.86 -20.42 -24.25
C ASN A 420 28.39 -20.35 -24.49
N ARG A 421 28.83 -19.67 -25.55
CA ARG A 421 30.25 -19.47 -25.86
C ARG A 421 30.53 -18.02 -26.22
N ILE A 422 31.70 -17.53 -25.79
CA ILE A 422 32.16 -16.19 -26.10
C ILE A 422 32.58 -16.13 -27.57
N THR A 423 31.92 -15.27 -28.34
CA THR A 423 32.21 -15.00 -29.76
C THR A 423 32.99 -13.70 -29.95
N GLN A 424 32.91 -12.78 -28.98
CA GLN A 424 33.71 -11.57 -28.93
C GLN A 424 34.04 -11.23 -27.49
N ILE A 425 35.28 -10.80 -27.22
CA ILE A 425 35.67 -10.28 -25.92
C ILE A 425 36.72 -9.17 -26.07
N ASN A 426 36.52 -8.10 -25.31
CA ASN A 426 37.43 -6.98 -25.20
C ASN A 426 37.51 -6.53 -23.74
N TRP A 427 38.65 -6.01 -23.31
CA TRP A 427 38.79 -5.34 -22.03
C TRP A 427 39.67 -4.10 -22.17
N ARG A 428 39.19 -2.99 -21.61
CA ARG A 428 39.85 -1.67 -21.65
C ARG A 428 40.00 -1.10 -20.26
#